data_AF-A0A962PSN2-F1
#
_entry.id   AF-A0A962PSN2-F1
#
_cell.length_a   1.000
_cell.length_b   1.000
_cell.length_c   1.000
_cell.angle_alpha   90.00
_cell.angle_beta   90.00
_cell.angle_gamma   90.00
#
_symmetry.space_group_name_H-M   'P 1'
#
loop_
_entity.id
_entity.type
_entity.pdbx_description
1 polymer ?
#
loop_
_entity_poly.entity_id
_entity_poly.type
_entity_poly.pdbx_seq_one_letter_code
_entity_poly.pdbx_strand_id
1 'polypeptide(L)' 'MNSIMKTLTLASALIVLSGCSALGVKPWERDIMARKSMQLDAEPNITAFHEHIYFSKEGSSGGRTFDGGGCGCN' A
#
# COMPACT_ATOMS: atom_id res chain seq x y z
N MET A 1 -4.83 -21.71 42.12
CA MET A 1 -5.69 -20.56 41.76
C MET A 1 -4.93 -19.49 40.96
N ASN A 2 -3.81 -18.97 41.46
CA ASN A 2 -3.11 -17.85 40.83
C ASN A 2 -2.53 -18.18 39.43
N SER A 3 -2.03 -19.40 39.24
CA SER A 3 -1.52 -19.86 37.94
C SER A 3 -2.61 -19.96 36.88
N ILE A 4 -3.83 -20.36 37.28
CA ILE A 4 -4.99 -20.49 36.39
C ILE A 4 -5.50 -19.11 35.94
N MET A 5 -5.49 -18.13 36.85
CA MET A 5 -5.85 -16.75 36.53
C MET A 5 -4.86 -16.14 35.52
N LYS A 6 -3.55 -16.37 35.72
CA LYS A 6 -2.50 -15.90 34.79
C LYS A 6 -2.64 -16.53 33.39
N THR A 7 -2.94 -17.82 33.32
CA THR A 7 -3.17 -18.48 32.02
C THR A 7 -4.41 -17.93 31.31
N LEU A 8 -5.48 -17.62 32.05
CA LEU A 8 -6.69 -17.04 31.47
C LEU A 8 -6.45 -15.64 30.90
N THR A 9 -5.71 -14.80 31.64
CA THR A 9 -5.37 -13.44 31.18
C THR A 9 -4.48 -13.47 29.94
N LEU A 10 -3.53 -14.40 29.86
CA LEU A 10 -2.65 -14.54 28.70
C LEU A 10 -3.40 -15.02 27.45
N ALA A 11 -4.33 -15.97 27.62
CA ALA A 11 -5.17 -16.46 26.53
C ALA A 11 -6.09 -15.36 25.97
N SER A 12 -6.70 -14.55 26.83
CA SER A 12 -7.53 -13.42 26.40
C SER A 12 -6.73 -12.38 25.61
N ALA A 13 -5.49 -12.09 26.00
CA ALA A 13 -4.65 -11.13 25.30
C ALA A 13 -4.30 -11.59 23.88
N LEU A 14 -4.05 -12.89 23.69
CA LEU A 14 -3.73 -13.47 22.38
C LEU A 14 -4.89 -13.36 21.38
N ILE A 15 -6.14 -13.46 21.86
CA ILE A 15 -7.33 -13.35 20.99
C ILE A 15 -7.51 -11.91 20.47
N VAL A 16 -7.20 -10.89 21.26
CA VAL A 16 -7.32 -9.49 20.82
C VAL A 16 -6.26 -9.12 19.77
N LEU A 17 -5.12 -9.82 19.74
CA LEU A 17 -4.06 -9.60 18.76
C LEU A 17 -4.29 -10.34 17.42
N SER A 18 -5.29 -11.21 17.31
CA SER A 18 -5.64 -11.80 16.02
C SER A 18 -6.40 -10.78 15.16
N GLY A 19 -5.71 -10.16 14.20
CA GLY A 19 -6.33 -9.26 13.22
C GLY A 19 -7.29 -9.98 12.26
N CYS A 20 -8.05 -9.20 11.49
CA CYS A 20 -9.08 -9.69 10.56
C CYS A 20 -8.55 -10.36 9.27
N SER A 21 -7.50 -11.17 9.34
CA SER A 21 -6.90 -11.81 8.16
C SER A 21 -7.84 -12.79 7.44
N ALA A 22 -8.86 -13.29 8.14
CA ALA A 22 -9.86 -14.22 7.61
C ALA A 22 -11.04 -13.55 6.85
N LEU A 23 -11.14 -12.20 6.85
CA LEU A 23 -12.23 -11.48 6.17
C LEU A 23 -11.93 -11.17 4.69
N GLY A 24 -10.82 -11.68 4.14
CA GLY A 24 -10.37 -11.38 2.78
C GLY A 24 -11.08 -12.15 1.67
N VAL A 25 -11.03 -11.60 0.46
CA VAL A 25 -11.42 -12.29 -0.79
C VAL A 25 -10.45 -13.42 -1.12
N LYS A 26 -10.94 -14.47 -1.77
CA LYS A 26 -10.11 -15.61 -2.18
C LYS A 26 -9.05 -15.15 -3.19
N PRO A 27 -7.86 -15.75 -3.22
CA PRO A 27 -6.77 -15.32 -4.11
C PRO A 27 -7.16 -15.23 -5.59
N TRP A 28 -8.03 -16.12 -6.09
CA TRP A 28 -8.50 -16.13 -7.48
C TRP A 28 -9.61 -15.11 -7.78
N GLU A 29 -10.24 -14.50 -6.77
CA GLU A 29 -11.22 -13.42 -6.96
C GLU A 29 -10.54 -12.08 -7.29
N ARG A 30 -9.21 -12.03 -7.20
CA ARG A 30 -8.38 -10.83 -7.46
C ARG A 30 -7.98 -10.65 -8.93
N ASP A 31 -8.43 -11.52 -9.82
CA ASP A 31 -8.05 -11.53 -11.24
C ASP A 31 -8.43 -10.22 -11.97
N ILE A 32 -9.50 -9.54 -11.53
CA ILE A 32 -10.04 -8.34 -12.18
C ILE A 32 -9.53 -7.00 -11.62
N MET A 33 -8.48 -6.99 -10.79
CA MET A 33 -8.01 -5.77 -10.12
C MET A 33 -7.17 -4.82 -10.99
N ALA A 34 -6.78 -5.21 -12.20
CA ALA A 34 -5.92 -4.42 -13.08
C ALA A 34 -6.61 -4.03 -14.40
N ARG A 35 -7.86 -3.56 -14.35
CA ARG A 35 -8.53 -3.04 -15.55
C ARG A 35 -7.83 -1.77 -16.04
N LYS A 36 -7.82 -1.54 -17.35
CA LYS A 36 -7.27 -0.29 -17.92
C LYS A 36 -7.94 0.96 -17.34
N SER A 37 -9.23 0.88 -16.99
CA SER A 37 -9.98 1.98 -16.35
C SER A 37 -9.59 2.24 -14.89
N MET A 38 -8.82 1.35 -14.25
CA MET A 38 -8.34 1.49 -12.88
C MET A 38 -6.90 2.02 -12.83
N GLN A 39 -6.30 2.33 -13.98
CA GLN A 39 -4.97 2.94 -14.03
C GLN A 39 -5.03 4.33 -13.40
N LEU A 40 -4.06 4.64 -12.54
CA LEU A 40 -3.92 5.95 -11.89
C LEU A 40 -3.71 7.08 -12.92
N ASP A 41 -3.11 6.72 -14.05
CA ASP A 41 -2.90 7.58 -15.19
C ASP A 41 -3.46 6.93 -16.45
N ALA A 42 -4.34 7.65 -17.14
CA ALA A 42 -4.95 7.20 -18.37
C ALA A 42 -3.97 7.22 -19.56
N GLU A 43 -2.97 8.10 -19.53
CA GLU A 43 -2.02 8.34 -20.62
C GLU A 43 -0.58 8.41 -20.10
N PRO A 44 -0.02 7.26 -19.65
CA PRO A 44 1.30 7.21 -19.00
C PRO A 44 2.43 7.76 -19.85
N ASN A 45 2.31 7.68 -21.18
CA ASN A 45 3.30 8.21 -22.10
C ASN A 45 3.36 9.75 -22.04
N ILE A 46 2.19 10.42 -22.04
CA ILE A 46 2.12 11.88 -22.02
C ILE A 46 2.62 12.40 -20.68
N THR A 47 2.18 11.78 -19.59
CA THR A 47 2.66 12.12 -18.24
C THR A 47 4.17 11.95 -18.15
N ALA A 48 4.74 10.85 -18.64
CA ALA A 48 6.19 10.65 -18.64
C ALA A 48 6.94 11.73 -19.44
N PHE A 49 6.41 12.16 -20.59
CA PHE A 49 7.00 13.25 -21.36
C PHE A 49 6.94 14.58 -20.62
N HIS A 50 5.82 14.90 -19.98
CA HIS A 50 5.69 16.12 -19.18
C HIS A 50 6.63 16.12 -17.98
N GLU A 51 6.70 15.01 -17.22
CA GLU A 51 7.63 14.86 -16.10
C GLU A 51 9.08 15.05 -16.53
N HIS A 52 9.49 14.49 -17.68
CA HIS A 52 10.83 14.70 -18.22
C HIS A 52 11.12 16.19 -18.49
N ILE A 53 10.14 16.93 -19.02
CA ILE A 53 10.26 18.37 -19.28
C ILE A 53 10.35 19.15 -17.95
N TYR A 54 9.46 18.88 -17.00
CA TYR A 54 9.44 19.57 -15.70
C TYR A 54 10.71 19.31 -14.91
N PHE A 55 11.16 18.06 -14.84
CA PHE A 55 12.42 17.69 -14.20
C PHE A 55 13.61 18.46 -14.81
N SER A 56 13.66 18.52 -16.15
CA SER A 56 14.75 19.21 -16.86
C SER A 56 14.74 20.73 -16.70
N LYS A 57 13.56 21.34 -16.53
CA LYS A 57 13.39 22.79 -16.46
C LYS A 57 13.42 23.36 -15.05
N GLU A 58 12.88 22.63 -14.08
CA GLU A 58 12.63 23.15 -12.74
C GLU A 58 13.53 22.53 -11.66
N GLY A 59 14.34 21.52 -12.01
CA GLY A 59 15.54 21.09 -11.28
C GLY A 59 15.40 20.62 -9.82
N SER A 60 14.26 20.79 -9.12
CA SER A 60 14.16 20.49 -7.68
C SER A 60 12.75 20.64 -7.11
N SER A 61 11.78 19.82 -7.53
CA SER A 61 10.79 19.35 -6.54
C SER A 61 10.21 18.02 -6.99
N GLY A 62 10.60 16.96 -6.27
CA GLY A 62 10.08 15.58 -6.33
C GLY A 62 9.25 15.18 -7.55
N GLY A 63 9.91 14.58 -8.55
CA GLY A 63 9.21 13.87 -9.62
C GLY A 63 8.41 12.69 -9.06
N ARG A 64 7.30 12.35 -9.73
CA ARG A 64 6.42 11.23 -9.34
C ARG A 64 7.21 9.93 -9.50
N THR A 65 7.65 9.31 -8.41
CA THR A 65 8.29 7.99 -8.50
C THR A 65 7.24 6.97 -8.92
N PHE A 66 7.55 6.16 -9.94
CA PHE A 66 6.65 5.17 -10.54
C PHE A 66 6.27 4.03 -9.60
N ASP A 67 6.88 3.96 -8.43
CA ASP A 67 6.52 3.02 -7.37
C ASP A 67 6.55 3.79 -6.05
N GLY A 68 5.47 3.68 -5.28
CA GLY A 68 5.22 4.48 -4.08
C GLY A 68 6.29 4.24 -3.01
N GLY A 69 7.34 5.05 -3.00
CA GLY A 69 8.40 4.95 -2.00
C GLY A 69 9.62 5.80 -2.30
N GLY A 70 9.54 7.10 -2.06
CA GLY A 70 10.72 7.96 -1.99
C GLY A 70 10.41 9.19 -1.16
N CYS A 71 11.23 9.50 -0.14
CA CYS A 71 11.24 10.86 0.38
C CYS A 71 11.65 11.74 -0.78
N GLY A 72 10.70 12.49 -1.37
CA GLY A 72 10.96 13.54 -2.35
C GLY A 72 11.71 14.72 -1.72
N CYS A 73 12.79 14.43 -1.00
CA CYS A 73 13.68 15.35 -0.34
C CYS A 73 14.49 16.09 -1.44
N ASN A 74 14.36 17.41 -1.49
CA ASN A 74 15.54 18.23 -1.23
C ASN A 74 15.51 18.56 0.26
#